data_AF-A0A9P1G9I7-F1
#
_entry.id   AF-A0A9P1G9I7-F1
#
_cell.length_a   1.000
_cell.length_b   1.000
_cell.length_c   1.000
_cell.angle_alpha   90.00
_cell.angle_beta   90.00
_cell.angle_gamma   90.00
#
_symmetry.space_group_name_H-M   'P 1'
#
loop_
_entity.id
_entity.type
_entity.pdbx_description
1 polymer ?
#
loop_
_entity_poly.entity_id
_entity_poly.type
_entity_poly.pdbx_seq_one_letter_code
_entity_poly.pdbx_strand_id
1 'polypeptide(L)'
;MAQLLLDLGRLGDARPCNEERDACGPDDPTALELFRHLATSVGAWSRVSAPGVLSTRLVTRMTQPINWITGDILLDGDDLDLLCSGLTVAEVPSDPDIASRRSLMTWIREAGDRLGEEYVSSMKRYYYAR
;
A
#
# COMPACT_ATOMS: atom_id res chain seq x y z
N MET A 1 6.43 23.18 46.03
CA MET A 1 6.47 21.73 46.31
C MET A 1 5.20 21.01 45.87
N ALA A 2 4.00 21.52 46.17
CA ALA A 2 2.73 20.97 45.69
C ALA A 2 2.60 20.95 44.15
N GLN A 3 3.07 22.00 43.45
CA GLN A 3 3.06 22.06 41.98
C GLN A 3 3.95 20.98 41.34
N LEU A 4 5.11 20.72 41.95
CA LEU A 4 6.09 19.74 41.46
C LEU A 4 5.58 18.29 41.63
N LEU A 5 4.75 18.05 42.66
CA LEU A 5 4.05 16.78 42.88
C LEU A 5 2.85 16.58 41.92
N LEU A 6 2.18 17.65 41.51
CA LEU A 6 1.15 17.63 40.46
C LEU A 6 1.74 17.34 39.08
N ASP A 7 2.91 17.93 38.77
CA ASP A 7 3.63 17.68 37.53
C ASP A 7 4.22 16.26 37.49
N LEU A 8 4.73 15.74 38.61
CA LEU A 8 5.15 14.34 38.75
C LEU A 8 3.97 13.36 38.74
N GLY A 9 2.82 13.74 39.29
CA GLY A 9 1.59 12.93 39.25
C GLY A 9 1.03 12.77 37.84
N ARG A 10 1.23 13.77 36.97
CA ARG A 10 0.91 13.67 35.53
C ARG A 10 1.91 12.85 34.72
N LEU A 11 3.17 12.75 35.18
CA LEU A 11 4.20 11.90 34.58
C LEU A 11 4.05 10.42 34.96
N GLY A 12 3.28 10.10 36.00
CA GLY A 12 3.09 8.74 36.51
C GLY A 12 2.12 7.84 35.71
N ASP A 13 1.34 8.41 34.79
CA ASP A 13 0.36 7.67 33.97
C ASP A 13 0.88 7.30 32.57
N ALA A 14 2.07 7.77 32.19
CA ALA A 14 2.70 7.41 30.93
C ALA A 14 3.41 6.05 31.05
N ARG A 15 2.64 4.97 31.20
CA ARG A 15 3.17 3.66 30.80
C ARG A 15 3.53 3.78 29.31
N PRO A 16 4.69 3.29 28.84
CA PRO A 16 4.90 3.13 27.41
C PRO A 16 3.84 2.14 26.91
N CYS A 17 2.76 2.69 26.38
CA CYS A 17 1.78 1.94 25.62
C CYS A 17 2.46 1.63 24.29
N ASN A 18 2.47 0.36 23.90
CA ASN A 18 2.82 0.03 22.53
C ASN A 18 1.72 0.63 21.66
N GLU A 19 2.05 1.70 20.94
CA GLU A 19 1.16 2.32 19.99
C GLU A 19 1.41 1.67 18.63
N GLU A 20 0.41 0.95 18.14
CA GLU A 20 0.38 0.51 16.75
C GLU A 20 -0.05 1.70 15.90
N ARG A 21 0.84 2.15 15.01
CA ARG A 21 0.54 3.20 14.05
C ARG A 21 0.60 2.63 12.66
N ASP A 22 -0.46 2.86 11.91
CA ASP A 22 -0.45 2.58 10.49
C ASP A 22 0.56 3.51 9.80
N ALA A 23 1.45 2.93 9.00
CA ALA A 23 2.45 3.67 8.21
C ALA A 23 1.88 4.14 6.85
N CYS A 24 0.56 4.08 6.68
CA CYS A 24 -0.13 4.50 5.46
C CYS A 24 -0.15 6.03 5.24
N GLY A 25 -0.44 6.39 3.98
CA GLY A 25 -0.61 7.76 3.54
C GLY A 25 -2.00 8.33 3.86
N PRO A 26 -2.35 9.48 3.28
CA PRO A 26 -3.65 10.12 3.51
C PRO A 26 -4.82 9.44 2.78
N ASP A 27 -4.55 8.48 1.89
CA ASP A 27 -5.55 7.80 1.07
C ASP A 27 -5.94 6.44 1.67
N ASP A 28 -7.22 6.09 1.56
CA ASP A 28 -7.83 4.84 2.03
C ASP A 28 -8.44 3.94 0.92
N PRO A 29 -7.93 3.91 -0.33
CA PRO A 29 -8.57 3.15 -1.38
C PRO A 29 -8.41 1.65 -1.15
N THR A 30 -9.47 0.90 -1.46
CA THR A 30 -9.35 -0.55 -1.66
C THR A 30 -8.40 -0.85 -2.82
N ALA A 31 -7.82 -2.05 -2.83
CA ALA A 31 -7.00 -2.51 -3.96
C ALA A 31 -7.73 -2.38 -5.31
N LEU A 32 -9.03 -2.67 -5.34
CA LEU A 32 -9.85 -2.55 -6.54
C LEU A 32 -10.02 -1.09 -7.00
N GLU A 33 -10.22 -0.16 -6.07
CA GLU A 33 -10.30 1.27 -6.38
C GLU A 33 -8.96 1.81 -6.87
N LEU A 34 -7.86 1.42 -6.23
CA LEU A 34 -6.51 1.74 -6.67
C LEU A 34 -6.26 1.28 -8.11
N PHE A 35 -6.57 0.02 -8.43
CA PHE A 35 -6.37 -0.50 -9.79
C PHE A 35 -7.25 0.18 -10.83
N ARG A 36 -8.50 0.53 -10.49
CA ARG A 36 -9.39 1.31 -11.37
C ARG A 36 -8.86 2.71 -11.61
N HIS A 37 -8.31 3.36 -10.58
CA HIS A 37 -7.68 4.67 -10.69
C HIS A 37 -6.43 4.63 -11.58
N LEU A 38 -5.58 3.61 -11.41
CA LEU A 38 -4.42 3.40 -12.27
C LEU A 38 -4.83 3.18 -13.73
N ALA A 39 -5.79 2.28 -13.98
CA ALA A 39 -6.27 1.99 -15.32
C ALA A 39 -6.81 3.25 -16.02
N THR A 40 -7.59 4.06 -15.30
CA THR A 40 -8.13 5.32 -15.81
C THR A 40 -7.03 6.34 -16.09
N SER A 41 -6.05 6.47 -15.19
CA SER A 41 -4.97 7.46 -15.30
C SER A 41 -3.97 7.15 -16.40
N VAL A 42 -3.76 5.86 -16.71
CA VAL A 42 -2.85 5.41 -17.78
C VAL A 42 -3.59 5.22 -19.12
N GLY A 43 -4.93 5.33 -19.13
CA GLY A 43 -5.74 5.04 -20.32
C GLY A 43 -5.73 3.55 -20.71
N ALA A 44 -5.48 2.67 -19.74
CA ALA A 44 -5.36 1.23 -19.96
C ALA A 44 -6.70 0.50 -19.76
N TRP A 45 -6.91 -0.56 -20.53
CA TRP A 45 -8.05 -1.46 -20.32
C TRP A 45 -7.67 -2.48 -19.24
N SER A 46 -8.25 -2.34 -18.04
CA SER A 46 -8.08 -3.32 -16.97
C SER A 46 -9.36 -4.13 -16.74
N ARG A 47 -9.23 -5.45 -16.62
CA ARG A 47 -10.29 -6.31 -16.11
C ARG A 47 -9.83 -6.91 -14.78
N VAL A 48 -10.38 -6.42 -13.68
CA VAL A 48 -10.11 -6.99 -12.36
C VAL A 48 -11.08 -8.16 -12.15
N SER A 49 -10.59 -9.38 -12.36
CA SER A 49 -11.33 -10.59 -12.00
C SER A 49 -10.87 -11.04 -10.62
N ALA A 50 -11.71 -10.83 -9.61
CA ALA A 50 -11.55 -11.53 -8.35
C ALA A 50 -11.66 -13.05 -8.60
N PRO A 51 -10.96 -13.89 -7.84
CA PRO A 51 -11.05 -15.34 -7.95
C PRO A 51 -12.43 -15.80 -7.48
N GLY A 52 -13.41 -15.78 -8.37
CA GLY A 52 -14.74 -16.32 -8.12
C GLY A 52 -14.80 -17.83 -8.37
N VAL A 53 -14.22 -18.27 -9.48
CA VAL A 53 -14.22 -19.68 -9.92
C VAL A 53 -12.81 -20.29 -9.93
N LEU A 54 -11.79 -19.47 -10.14
CA LEU A 54 -10.39 -19.88 -10.16
C LEU A 54 -9.79 -19.63 -8.77
N SER A 55 -8.95 -20.53 -8.28
CA SER A 55 -8.19 -20.26 -7.05
C SER A 55 -7.11 -19.21 -7.31
N THR A 56 -6.79 -18.38 -6.30
CA THR A 56 -5.68 -17.43 -6.35
C THR A 56 -4.38 -18.08 -6.78
N ARG A 57 -4.08 -19.28 -6.27
CA ARG A 57 -2.93 -20.10 -6.71
C ARG A 57 -2.88 -20.33 -8.21
N LEU A 58 -4.02 -20.58 -8.85
CA LEU A 58 -4.06 -20.81 -10.29
C LEU A 58 -3.83 -19.50 -11.05
N VAL A 59 -4.44 -18.40 -10.59
CA VAL A 59 -4.20 -17.06 -11.14
C VAL A 59 -2.73 -16.68 -11.03
N THR A 60 -2.10 -16.86 -9.87
CA THR A 60 -0.66 -16.62 -9.65
C THR A 60 0.22 -17.49 -10.54
N ARG A 61 -0.17 -18.74 -10.84
CA ARG A 61 0.58 -19.56 -11.80
C ARG A 61 0.54 -18.98 -13.21
N MET A 62 -0.58 -18.36 -13.60
CA MET A 62 -0.71 -17.72 -14.91
C MET A 62 0.15 -16.46 -15.05
N THR A 63 0.58 -15.83 -13.94
CA THR A 63 1.45 -14.65 -13.96
C THR A 63 2.96 -15.00 -13.99
N GLN A 64 3.33 -16.26 -13.76
CA GLN A 64 4.74 -16.71 -13.74
C GLN A 64 5.56 -16.36 -14.99
N PRO A 65 5.02 -16.42 -16.23
CA PRO A 65 5.77 -15.99 -17.40
C PRO A 65 6.24 -14.53 -17.31
N ILE A 66 5.46 -13.66 -16.65
CA ILE A 66 5.83 -12.26 -16.45
C ILE A 66 7.02 -12.18 -15.49
N ASN A 67 7.02 -12.97 -14.41
CA ASN A 67 8.15 -13.05 -13.47
C ASN A 67 9.46 -13.45 -14.17
N TRP A 68 9.39 -14.40 -15.12
CA TRP A 68 10.57 -14.80 -15.89
C TRP A 68 11.08 -13.69 -16.81
N ILE A 69 10.17 -12.93 -17.43
CA ILE A 69 10.53 -11.81 -18.31
C ILE A 69 11.16 -10.67 -17.50
N THR A 70 10.61 -10.37 -16.32
CA THR A 70 11.11 -9.28 -15.47
C THR A 70 12.30 -9.67 -14.61
N GLY A 71 12.54 -10.97 -14.41
CA GLY A 71 13.51 -11.47 -13.44
C GLY A 71 13.14 -11.10 -12.01
N ASP A 72 11.85 -10.95 -11.72
CA ASP A 72 11.31 -10.46 -10.46
C ASP A 72 10.06 -11.26 -10.06
N ILE A 73 9.73 -11.28 -8.77
CA ILE A 73 8.46 -11.83 -8.28
C ILE A 73 7.47 -10.68 -8.20
N LEU A 74 6.56 -10.60 -9.18
CA LEU A 74 5.59 -9.50 -9.25
C LEU A 74 4.35 -9.73 -8.39
N LEU A 75 3.96 -10.98 -8.19
CA LEU A 75 2.74 -11.35 -7.46
C LEU A 75 2.89 -12.76 -6.89
N ASP A 76 2.76 -12.90 -5.57
CA ASP A 76 2.61 -14.20 -4.92
C ASP A 76 1.12 -14.55 -4.71
N GLY A 77 0.83 -15.82 -4.39
CA GLY A 77 -0.51 -16.30 -4.06
C GLY A 77 -1.07 -15.61 -2.82
N ASP A 78 -0.24 -15.49 -1.79
CA ASP A 78 -0.63 -14.86 -0.52
C ASP A 78 -0.90 -13.35 -0.71
N ASP A 79 -0.11 -12.66 -1.54
CA ASP A 79 -0.37 -11.26 -1.91
C ASP A 79 -1.73 -11.10 -2.59
N LEU A 80 -2.04 -12.01 -3.53
CA LEU A 80 -3.31 -11.96 -4.24
C LEU A 80 -4.49 -12.28 -3.33
N ASP A 81 -4.36 -13.24 -2.41
CA ASP A 81 -5.37 -13.52 -1.39
C ASP A 81 -5.60 -12.30 -0.49
N LEU A 82 -4.52 -11.64 -0.06
CA LEU A 82 -4.57 -10.45 0.77
C LEU A 82 -5.25 -9.26 0.05
N LEU A 83 -4.92 -9.03 -1.22
CA LEU A 83 -5.58 -8.00 -2.06
C LEU A 83 -7.07 -8.30 -2.29
N CYS A 84 -7.45 -9.58 -2.38
CA CYS A 84 -8.84 -9.99 -2.60
C CYS A 84 -9.66 -10.01 -1.30
N SER A 85 -9.02 -10.10 -0.13
CA SER A 85 -9.68 -10.19 1.17
C SER A 85 -10.29 -8.88 1.66
N GLY A 86 -9.88 -7.74 1.09
CA GLY A 86 -10.24 -6.42 1.59
C GLY A 86 -9.54 -6.04 2.91
N LEU A 87 -8.57 -6.85 3.38
CA LEU A 87 -7.82 -6.61 4.62
C LEU A 87 -6.68 -5.59 4.48
N THR A 88 -6.41 -5.09 3.27
CA THR A 88 -5.33 -4.14 2.96
C THR A 88 -5.79 -2.68 2.93
N VAL A 89 -6.95 -2.39 3.51
CA VAL A 89 -7.49 -1.03 3.57
C VAL A 89 -7.10 -0.42 4.91
N ALA A 90 -6.32 0.64 4.84
CA ALA A 90 -6.01 1.48 6.00
C ALA A 90 -7.25 2.30 6.38
N GLU A 91 -7.42 2.58 7.67
CA GLU A 91 -8.39 3.58 8.10
C GLU A 91 -7.94 4.98 7.67
N VAL A 92 -8.89 5.85 7.33
CA VAL A 92 -8.58 7.26 7.04
C VAL A 92 -7.86 7.86 8.24
N PRO A 93 -6.65 8.41 8.07
CA PRO A 93 -5.87 8.89 9.19
C PRO A 93 -6.57 10.07 9.87
N SER A 94 -6.72 9.98 11.19
CA SER A 94 -7.22 11.07 12.04
C SER A 94 -6.13 12.08 12.41
N ASP A 95 -4.86 11.71 12.23
CA ASP A 95 -3.71 12.58 12.45
C ASP A 95 -3.59 13.65 11.34
N PRO A 96 -3.69 14.95 11.68
CA PRO A 96 -3.57 16.04 10.71
C PRO A 96 -2.24 16.05 9.93
N ASP A 97 -1.14 15.59 10.54
CA ASP A 97 0.18 15.55 9.90
C ASP A 97 0.26 14.43 8.86
N ILE A 98 -0.54 13.37 8.99
CA ILE A 98 -0.66 12.30 7.98
C ILE A 98 -1.66 12.71 6.91
N ALA A 99 -2.83 13.22 7.31
CA ALA A 99 -3.88 13.67 6.40
C ALA A 99 -3.43 14.81 5.47
N SER A 100 -2.47 15.64 5.89
CA SER A 100 -1.91 16.73 5.08
C SER A 100 -0.81 16.28 4.11
N ARG A 101 -0.38 15.02 4.14
CA ARG A 101 0.63 14.50 3.21
C ARG A 101 0.10 14.48 1.78
N ARG A 102 1.00 14.34 0.82
CA ARG A 102 0.62 14.21 -0.58
C ARG A 102 -0.16 12.91 -0.81
N SER A 103 -1.34 13.04 -1.37
CA SER A 103 -2.17 11.93 -1.84
C SER A 103 -1.50 11.16 -2.98
N LEU A 104 -1.41 9.84 -2.82
CA LEU A 104 -1.03 8.88 -3.85
C LEU A 104 -2.00 8.97 -5.04
N MET A 105 -3.31 9.09 -4.80
CA MET A 105 -4.30 9.17 -5.89
C MET A 105 -4.11 10.43 -6.74
N THR A 106 -3.74 11.54 -6.08
CA THR A 106 -3.40 12.79 -6.76
C THR A 106 -2.11 12.65 -7.55
N TRP A 107 -1.07 12.06 -6.96
CA TRP A 107 0.19 11.80 -7.65
C TRP A 107 0.02 10.89 -8.87
N ILE A 108 -0.76 9.81 -8.78
CA ILE A 108 -1.05 8.89 -9.89
C ILE A 108 -1.69 9.64 -11.07
N ARG A 109 -2.63 10.53 -10.77
CA ARG A 109 -3.31 11.33 -11.79
C ARG A 109 -2.35 12.28 -12.51
N GLU A 110 -1.45 12.91 -11.77
CA GLU A 110 -0.44 13.84 -12.31
C GLU A 110 0.67 13.12 -13.08
N ALA A 111 1.03 11.90 -12.66
CA ALA A 111 2.10 11.11 -13.26
C ALA A 111 1.61 10.14 -14.34
N GLY A 112 0.29 10.06 -14.58
CA GLY A 112 -0.38 9.03 -15.39
C GLY A 112 0.34 8.70 -16.71
N ASP A 113 0.66 9.73 -17.49
CA ASP A 113 1.29 9.58 -18.81
C ASP A 113 2.69 8.93 -18.77
N ARG A 114 3.37 8.99 -17.61
CA ARG A 114 4.71 8.44 -17.41
C ARG A 114 4.72 7.13 -16.62
N LEU A 115 3.56 6.70 -16.11
CA LEU A 115 3.48 5.48 -15.32
C LEU A 115 3.74 4.26 -16.19
N GLY A 116 4.71 3.44 -15.78
CA GLY A 116 5.08 2.22 -16.48
C GLY A 116 6.07 2.41 -17.64
N GLU A 117 6.52 3.64 -17.93
CA GLU A 117 7.62 3.88 -18.88
C GLU A 117 8.92 3.24 -18.42
N GLU A 118 9.15 3.22 -17.11
CA GLU A 118 10.31 2.58 -16.48
C GLU A 118 9.87 1.47 -15.54
N TYR A 119 10.49 0.30 -15.70
CA TYR A 119 10.37 -0.80 -14.75
C TYR A 119 11.65 -0.93 -13.91
N VAL A 120 11.48 -0.95 -12.59
CA VAL A 120 12.57 -1.18 -11.64
C VAL A 120 12.28 -2.44 -10.83
N SER A 121 13.03 -3.51 -11.10
CA SER A 121 12.91 -4.76 -10.36
C SER A 121 13.18 -4.56 -8.87
N SER A 122 12.53 -5.37 -8.04
CA SER A 122 12.73 -5.39 -6.58
C SER A 122 14.20 -5.57 -6.22
N MET A 123 14.91 -6.45 -6.96
CA MET A 123 16.33 -6.69 -6.76
C MET A 123 17.16 -5.42 -7.01
N LYS A 124 16.86 -4.68 -8.07
CA LYS A 124 17.53 -3.41 -8.35
C LYS A 124 17.22 -2.36 -7.30
N ARG A 125 15.97 -2.29 -6.85
CA ARG A 125 15.49 -1.33 -5.86
C ARG A 125 16.12 -1.53 -4.48
N TYR A 126 16.21 -2.77 -4.02
CA TYR A 126 16.65 -3.07 -2.65
C TYR A 126 18.12 -3.44 -2.53
N TYR A 127 18.73 -4.01 -3.58
CA TYR A 127 20.08 -4.58 -3.47
C TYR A 127 21.11 -3.97 -4.42
N TYR A 128 20.70 -3.35 -5.53
CA TYR A 128 21.63 -2.69 -6.47
C TYR A 128 21.58 -1.16 -6.44
N ALA A 129 20.71 -0.56 -5.63
CA ALA A 129 20.74 0.87 -5.37
C ALA A 129 21.94 1.22 -4.48
N ARG A 130 23.09 1.44 -5.11
CA ARG A 130 24.27 2.13 -4.56
C ARG A 130 24.63 3.28 -5.48
#